data_AF-A0A7V8XZP3-F1
#
_entry.id   AF-A0A7V8XZP3-F1
#
_cell.length_a   1.000
_cell.length_b   1.000
_cell.length_c   1.000
_cell.angle_alpha   90.00
_cell.angle_beta   90.00
_cell.angle_gamma   90.00
#
_symmetry.space_group_name_H-M   'P 1'
#
loop_
_entity.id
_entity.type
_entity.pdbx_description
1 polymer ?
#
loop_
_entity_poly.entity_id
_entity_poly.type
_entity_poly.pdbx_seq_one_letter_code
_entity_poly.pdbx_strand_id
1 'polypeptide(L)' 'INPARDLGPRLFTSVAGWGSEVFRASNGWWWVPVVAPTLGAVAAGWVYDGVIGNRFPAGLSPMRAESATPVPQPGQLPPE' A
#
# COMPACT_ATOMS: atom_id res chain seq x y z
N ILE A 1 6.34 8.85 4.29
CA ILE A 1 6.41 9.91 3.26
C ILE A 1 5.13 9.76 2.41
N ASN A 2 4.28 10.79 2.30
CA ASN A 2 2.91 10.65 1.75
C ASN A 2 2.53 11.91 0.95
N PRO A 3 2.12 11.77 -0.33
CA PRO A 3 1.65 12.89 -1.15
C PRO A 3 0.56 13.75 -0.48
N ALA A 4 -0.44 13.12 0.15
CA ALA A 4 -1.57 13.83 0.77
C ALA A 4 -1.14 14.69 1.98
N ARG A 5 -0.08 14.27 2.67
CA ARG A 5 0.48 15.01 3.82
C ARG A 5 1.08 16.36 3.40
N ASP A 6 1.53 16.49 2.15
CA ASP A 6 2.11 17.74 1.65
C ASP A 6 1.11 18.53 0.79
N LEU A 7 0.40 17.87 -0.13
CA LEU A 7 -0.53 18.54 -1.04
C LEU A 7 -1.73 19.17 -0.32
N GLY A 8 -2.32 18.48 0.67
CA GLY A 8 -3.49 18.96 1.40
C GLY A 8 -3.26 20.29 2.14
N PRO A 9 -2.24 20.37 3.02
CA PRO A 9 -1.89 21.62 3.68
C PRO A 9 -1.47 22.75 2.72
N ARG A 10 -0.82 22.44 1.59
CA ARG A 10 -0.49 23.45 0.55
C ARG A 10 -1.73 24.03 -0.11
N LEU A 11 -2.68 23.18 -0.52
CA LEU A 11 -3.94 23.65 -1.09
C LEU A 11 -4.69 24.53 -0.09
N PHE A 12 -4.78 24.10 1.18
CA PHE A 12 -5.40 24.89 2.24
C PHE A 12 -4.73 26.26 2.40
N THR A 13 -3.40 26.30 2.55
CA THR A 13 -2.68 27.57 2.73
C THR A 13 -2.76 28.47 1.51
N SER A 14 -2.80 27.91 0.30
CA SER A 14 -2.98 28.68 -0.93
C SER A 14 -4.29 29.49 -0.94
N VAL A 15 -5.39 28.90 -0.44
CA VAL A 15 -6.70 29.57 -0.36
C VAL A 15 -6.85 30.40 0.92
N ALA A 16 -6.10 30.08 1.98
CA ALA A 16 -6.12 30.80 3.25
C ALA A 16 -5.31 32.11 3.24
N GLY A 17 -4.88 32.59 2.06
CA GLY A 17 -4.25 33.91 1.90
C GLY A 17 -2.75 33.89 1.59
N TRP A 18 -2.09 32.73 1.57
CA TRP A 18 -0.69 32.64 1.11
C TRP A 18 -0.56 32.63 -0.41
N GLY A 19 -1.66 32.37 -1.13
CA GLY A 19 -1.72 32.42 -2.59
C GLY A 19 -0.83 31.36 -3.26
N SER A 20 -0.39 31.64 -4.48
CA SER A 20 0.38 30.69 -5.31
C SER A 20 1.81 30.46 -4.83
N GLU A 21 2.31 31.24 -3.86
CA GLU A 21 3.70 31.15 -3.38
C GLU A 21 4.02 29.79 -2.75
N VAL A 22 3.03 29.11 -2.18
CA VAL A 22 3.19 27.75 -1.63
C VAL A 22 3.57 26.70 -2.68
N PHE A 23 3.33 26.99 -3.97
CA PHE A 23 3.73 26.15 -5.10
C PHE A 23 4.99 26.67 -5.83
N ARG A 24 5.50 27.85 -5.49
CA ARG A 24 6.71 28.44 -6.12
C ARG A 24 7.92 28.37 -5.21
N ALA A 25 7.70 28.30 -3.90
CA ALA A 25 8.75 28.20 -2.90
C ALA A 25 9.74 27.06 -3.20
N SER A 26 11.02 27.32 -2.94
CA SER A 26 12.12 26.36 -3.09
C SER A 26 12.21 25.77 -4.51
N ASN A 27 12.16 26.63 -5.54
CA ASN A 27 12.18 26.26 -6.96
C ASN A 27 11.01 25.34 -7.35
N GLY A 28 9.82 25.56 -6.77
CA GLY A 28 8.64 24.76 -7.07
C GLY A 28 8.65 23.35 -6.47
N TRP A 29 9.17 23.19 -5.25
CA TRP A 29 9.37 21.88 -4.59
C TRP A 29 8.10 21.03 -4.40
N TRP A 30 6.89 21.62 -4.49
CA TRP A 30 5.61 20.95 -4.18
C TRP A 30 5.38 19.61 -4.89
N TRP A 31 5.93 19.41 -6.10
CA TRP A 31 5.73 18.19 -6.87
C TRP A 31 6.60 17.02 -6.37
N VAL A 32 7.76 17.31 -5.77
CA VAL A 32 8.71 16.28 -5.31
C VAL A 32 8.09 15.35 -4.25
N PRO A 33 7.49 15.85 -3.14
CA PRO A 33 6.84 14.99 -2.14
C PRO A 33 5.55 14.33 -2.64
N VAL A 34 5.08 14.65 -3.86
CA VAL A 34 3.95 13.98 -4.50
C VAL A 34 4.43 12.85 -5.41
N VAL A 35 5.34 13.15 -6.34
CA VAL A 35 5.78 12.22 -7.37
C VAL A 35 6.81 11.22 -6.82
N ALA A 36 7.82 11.70 -6.08
CA ALA A 36 8.91 10.83 -5.64
C ALA A 36 8.42 9.72 -4.67
N PRO A 37 7.53 9.98 -3.69
CA PRO A 37 6.92 8.92 -2.89
C PRO A 37 6.12 7.91 -3.69
N THR A 38 5.35 8.36 -4.68
CA THR A 38 4.49 7.49 -5.49
C THR A 38 5.33 6.54 -6.34
N LEU A 39 6.33 7.08 -7.03
CA LEU A 39 7.27 6.26 -7.83
C LEU A 39 8.13 5.37 -6.94
N GLY A 40 8.60 5.90 -5.81
CA GLY A 40 9.38 5.16 -4.83
C GLY A 40 8.63 3.97 -4.24
N ALA A 41 7.33 4.11 -3.97
CA ALA A 41 6.50 3.02 -3.46
C ALA A 41 6.36 1.87 -4.48
N VAL A 42 6.12 2.19 -5.75
CA VAL A 42 6.05 1.18 -6.82
C VAL A 42 7.39 0.47 -7.00
N ALA A 43 8.48 1.24 -7.10
CA ALA A 43 9.82 0.69 -7.25
C ALA A 43 10.21 -0.18 -6.03
N ALA A 44 9.89 0.26 -4.82
CA ALA A 44 10.16 -0.50 -3.60
C ALA A 44 9.38 -1.83 -3.57
N GLY A 45 8.14 -1.85 -4.06
CA GLY A 45 7.36 -3.10 -4.22
C GLY A 45 8.08 -4.11 -5.12
N TRP A 46 8.54 -3.68 -6.29
CA TRP A 46 9.30 -4.55 -7.20
C TRP A 46 10.61 -5.04 -6.61
N VAL A 47 11.33 -4.16 -5.91
CA VAL A 47 12.57 -4.54 -5.20
C VAL A 47 12.25 -5.56 -4.10
N TYR A 48 11.18 -5.36 -3.33
CA TYR A 48 10.75 -6.29 -2.30
C TYR A 48 10.43 -7.66 -2.89
N ASP A 49 9.64 -7.73 -3.96
CA ASP A 49 9.29 -9.00 -4.59
C ASP A 49 10.52 -9.72 -5.14
N GLY A 50 11.43 -8.99 -5.81
CA GLY A 50 12.64 -9.56 -6.41
C GLY A 50 13.69 -10.04 -5.39
N VAL A 51 13.83 -9.34 -4.26
CA VAL A 51 14.86 -9.63 -3.25
C VAL A 51 14.32 -10.56 -2.16
N ILE A 52 13.08 -10.38 -1.72
CA ILE A 52 12.51 -10.99 -0.51
C ILE A 52 11.24 -11.80 -0.83
N GLY A 53 10.20 -11.16 -1.38
CA GLY A 53 8.86 -11.73 -1.51
C GLY A 53 8.84 -13.08 -2.25
N ASN A 54 9.53 -13.16 -3.38
CA ASN A 54 9.57 -14.38 -4.20
C ASN A 54 10.54 -15.46 -3.67
N ARG A 55 11.15 -15.26 -2.51
CA ARG A 55 12.05 -16.25 -1.89
C ARG A 55 11.31 -17.20 -0.93
N PHE A 56 10.06 -16.90 -0.58
CA PHE A 56 9.24 -17.74 0.29
C PHE A 56 8.32 -18.67 -0.52
N PRO A 57 8.18 -19.95 -0.14
CA PRO A 57 7.26 -20.87 -0.79
C PRO A 57 5.80 -20.46 -0.54
N ALA A 58 4.95 -20.60 -1.56
CA ALA A 58 3.55 -20.13 -1.60
C ALA A 58 2.59 -20.76 -0.54
N GLY A 59 3.08 -21.62 0.35
CA GLY A 59 2.29 -22.39 1.31
C GLY A 59 2.05 -21.73 2.66
N LEU A 60 2.57 -20.51 2.92
CA LEU A 60 2.51 -19.87 4.23
C LEU A 60 1.35 -18.88 4.40
N SER A 61 0.40 -18.81 3.47
CA SER A 61 -0.83 -18.00 3.64
C SER A 61 -1.82 -18.70 4.57
N PRO A 62 -1.97 -18.28 5.85
CA PRO A 62 -2.88 -18.94 6.79
C PRO A 62 -4.35 -18.77 6.37
N MET A 63 -4.66 -17.75 5.56
CA MET A 63 -6.01 -17.46 5.07
C MET A 63 -6.60 -18.52 4.13
N ARG A 64 -5.78 -19.41 3.55
CA ARG A 64 -6.28 -20.48 2.67
C ARG A 64 -6.51 -21.81 3.38
N ALA A 65 -5.97 -21.98 4.60
CA ALA A 65 -6.11 -23.24 5.35
C ALA A 65 -7.46 -23.34 6.07
N GLU A 66 -8.06 -22.22 6.47
CA GLU A 66 -9.32 -22.23 7.23
C GLU A 66 -10.55 -22.60 6.40
N SER A 67 -10.49 -22.38 5.09
CA SER A 67 -11.57 -22.73 4.14
C SER A 67 -11.55 -24.19 3.67
N ALA A 68 -10.55 -24.98 4.09
CA ALA A 68 -10.34 -26.33 3.62
C ALA A 68 -10.73 -27.42 4.64
N THR A 69 -11.42 -27.09 5.73
CA THR A 69 -11.96 -28.10 6.64
C THR A 69 -13.37 -28.48 6.18
N PRO A 70 -13.60 -29.69 5.63
CA PRO A 70 -14.97 -30.13 5.36
C PRO A 70 -15.65 -30.31 6.71
N VAL A 71 -16.79 -29.63 6.93
CA VAL A 71 -17.66 -29.91 8.07
C VAL A 71 -18.11 -31.38 7.95
N PRO A 72 -17.83 -32.26 8.94
CA PRO A 72 -18.31 -33.63 8.89
C PRO A 72 -19.85 -33.62 8.96
N GLN A 73 -20.52 -34.28 8.00
CA GLN A 73 -21.98 -34.40 8.06
C GLN A 73 -22.37 -35.39 9.19
N PRO A 74 -23.25 -35.01 10.14
CA PRO A 74 -23.71 -35.93 11.17
C PRO A 74 -24.60 -37.00 10.52
N GLY A 75 -24.08 -38.22 10.37
CA GLY A 75 -24.88 -39.34 9.83
C GLY A 75 -24.14 -40.45 9.10
N GLN A 76 -22.84 -40.34 8.82
CA GLN A 76 -22.09 -41.48 8.28
C GLN A 76 -21.67 -42.44 9.40
N LEU A 77 -22.51 -43.44 9.66
CA LEU A 77 -22.11 -44.67 10.36
C LEU A 77 -21.12 -45.45 9.47
N PRO A 78 -20.00 -45.97 10.02
CA PRO A 78 -19.10 -46.83 9.27
C PRO A 78 -19.78 -48.14 8.85
N PRO A 79 -19.38 -48.75 7.72
CA PRO A 79 -19.97 -50.01 7.27
C PRO A 79 -19.50 -51.17 8.16
N GLU A 80 -20.50 -51.89 8.70
CA GLU A 80 -20.54 -53.19 9.42
C GLU A 80 -19.27 -53.66 10.16
#